data_AF-A0A2V5PQ27-F1
#
_entry.id   AF-A0A2V5PQ27-F1
#
_cell.length_a   1.000
_cell.length_b   1.000
_cell.length_c   1.000
_cell.angle_alpha   90.00
_cell.angle_beta   90.00
_cell.angle_gamma   90.00
#
_symmetry.space_group_name_H-M   'P 1'
#
loop_
_entity.id
_entity.type
_entity.pdbx_description
1 polymer ?
#
loop_
_entity_poly.entity_id
_entity_poly.type
_entity_poly.pdbx_seq_one_letter_code
_entity_poly.pdbx_strand_id
1 'polypeptide(L)'
;GWHYFRVWWHFSNPLIGNWDPSLPFAWWQEPGYHTGGWFWHFGEAFVCPMFSSIHGFLDGLYSSLWGDGLGSGSAYLAFRPQWNYDWMNMGYLLAIFVMASLAAGATFVLIRFLLQPTLPGFLILGLVAVFPLGIVFMTLRVPSYAQVKAFYALPALTPLCALVALGIERRNPVLRSVLWVGLLTWAMTEYVAFWIRPGQPYTHSVRGVGFADDGRFAEAAEEFSRALKLDANYLRARVGLSEALDRLGRHHEARQQAALALAQHPDAAEAQIQSGVIQGEDGQYEQAVGRLRQGLDSAPDHPTAWHTLGVCLSRLSRHAEAIAACEEGLRVNVFNVELHELLAVSLGMEGKPREAAEQYQQVLALKPDMVEALNNLAWIRATDPNDDLRDGPEAVRLAERACELTKHQQPMLLGTLAAAYAEVGRFKEAIATAEKARALSTSPGQEELREKNRRLLELYQAGKPYREPAAGGRESADGVYE
;
A
#
# COMPACT_ATOMS: atom_id res chain seq x y z
N GLY A 1 11.85 -20.00 17.83
CA GLY A 1 11.06 -21.22 18.07
C GLY A 1 9.64 -21.06 17.58
N TRP A 2 8.78 -20.40 18.35
CA TRP A 2 7.34 -20.24 18.06
C TRP A 2 7.01 -19.58 16.70
N HIS A 3 7.77 -18.54 16.32
CA HIS A 3 7.64 -17.89 15.01
C HIS A 3 7.81 -18.89 13.84
N TYR A 4 8.92 -19.64 13.82
CA TYR A 4 9.21 -20.62 12.77
C TYR A 4 8.22 -21.80 12.73
N PHE A 5 7.65 -22.19 13.88
CA PHE A 5 6.57 -23.19 13.92
C PHE A 5 5.28 -22.67 13.27
N ARG A 6 4.87 -21.42 13.53
CA ARG A 6 3.70 -20.83 12.87
C ARG A 6 3.90 -20.65 11.36
N VAL A 7 5.09 -20.23 10.94
CA VAL A 7 5.43 -20.11 9.52
C VAL A 7 5.36 -21.48 8.85
N TRP A 8 5.94 -22.51 9.48
CA TRP A 8 5.82 -23.88 9.01
C TRP A 8 4.38 -24.39 8.95
N TRP A 9 3.57 -24.11 9.97
CA TRP A 9 2.16 -24.52 10.00
C TRP A 9 1.34 -23.90 8.86
N HIS A 10 1.59 -22.62 8.55
CA HIS A 10 0.86 -21.92 7.50
C HIS A 10 1.38 -22.21 6.09
N PHE A 11 2.68 -22.40 5.92
CA PHE A 11 3.30 -22.47 4.61
C PHE A 11 4.01 -23.80 4.30
N SER A 12 3.90 -24.79 5.20
CA SER A 12 4.60 -26.09 5.12
C SER A 12 6.13 -26.00 5.00
N ASN A 13 6.70 -24.81 5.21
CA ASN A 13 8.13 -24.54 5.17
C ASN A 13 8.49 -23.62 6.36
N PRO A 14 9.38 -24.05 7.27
CA PRO A 14 9.76 -23.24 8.43
C PRO A 14 10.65 -22.04 8.06
N LEU A 15 11.10 -21.95 6.81
CA LEU A 15 12.07 -20.96 6.32
C LEU A 15 11.50 -20.11 5.18
N ILE A 16 10.20 -19.79 5.22
CA ILE A 16 9.65 -18.74 4.36
C ILE A 16 10.09 -17.39 4.93
N GLY A 17 11.09 -16.81 4.27
CA GLY A 17 11.46 -15.42 4.50
C GLY A 17 10.79 -14.52 3.49
N ASN A 18 10.96 -13.21 3.69
CA ASN A 18 10.33 -12.17 2.89
C ASN A 18 10.70 -12.27 1.40
N TRP A 19 11.76 -13.01 1.06
CA TRP A 19 12.31 -13.26 -0.26
C TRP A 19 11.70 -14.44 -1.02
N ASP A 20 10.70 -15.14 -0.44
CA ASP A 20 10.08 -16.30 -1.09
C ASP A 20 9.25 -15.86 -2.31
N PRO A 21 9.46 -16.47 -3.50
CA PRO A 21 8.66 -16.18 -4.70
C PRO A 21 7.15 -16.40 -4.53
N SER A 22 6.72 -17.14 -3.50
CA SER A 22 5.31 -17.33 -3.18
C SER A 22 4.65 -16.10 -2.54
N LEU A 23 5.42 -15.08 -2.18
CA LEU A 23 4.91 -13.84 -1.57
C LEU A 23 4.49 -12.84 -2.67
N PRO A 24 3.38 -12.10 -2.48
CA PRO A 24 2.74 -11.32 -3.55
C PRO A 24 3.42 -9.98 -3.85
N PHE A 25 4.69 -9.79 -3.50
CA PHE A 25 5.41 -8.54 -3.73
C PHE A 25 6.78 -8.79 -4.35
N ALA A 26 7.13 -7.99 -5.35
CA ALA A 26 8.40 -8.07 -6.05
C ALA A 26 9.44 -7.19 -5.33
N TRP A 27 10.56 -7.80 -4.99
CA TRP A 27 11.73 -7.07 -4.52
C TRP A 27 12.60 -6.62 -5.71
N TRP A 28 13.24 -5.45 -5.59
CA TRP A 28 14.05 -4.84 -6.65
C TRP A 28 15.44 -4.42 -6.15
N GLN A 29 16.43 -4.48 -7.04
CA GLN A 29 17.83 -4.05 -6.87
C GLN A 29 18.36 -3.45 -8.19
N GLU A 30 19.30 -2.52 -8.09
CA GLU A 30 19.89 -1.87 -9.27
C GLU A 30 20.70 -2.86 -10.12
N PRO A 31 20.67 -2.76 -11.47
CA PRO A 31 21.53 -3.55 -12.34
C PRO A 31 23.01 -3.44 -11.95
N GLY A 32 23.69 -4.59 -11.85
CA GLY A 32 25.13 -4.65 -11.51
C GLY A 32 25.45 -5.09 -10.08
N TYR A 33 24.45 -5.31 -9.22
CA TYR A 33 24.66 -5.74 -7.82
C TYR A 33 25.37 -7.11 -7.66
N HIS A 34 25.37 -7.96 -8.69
CA HIS A 34 26.13 -9.23 -8.71
C HIS A 34 27.60 -9.08 -9.13
N THR A 35 28.04 -7.88 -9.47
CA THR A 35 29.39 -7.67 -9.97
C THR A 35 30.39 -7.50 -8.83
N GLY A 36 31.63 -7.97 -9.03
CA GLY A 36 32.71 -7.68 -8.09
C GLY A 36 32.94 -6.18 -7.88
N GLY A 37 32.64 -5.35 -8.90
CA GLY A 37 32.67 -3.90 -8.80
C GLY A 37 31.73 -3.36 -7.72
N TRP A 38 30.48 -3.82 -7.69
CA TRP A 38 29.52 -3.43 -6.67
C TRP A 38 29.90 -3.89 -5.26
N PHE A 39 30.50 -5.08 -5.13
CA PHE A 39 30.94 -5.60 -3.83
C PHE A 39 32.15 -4.84 -3.25
N TRP A 40 33.04 -4.33 -4.11
CA TRP A 40 34.25 -3.61 -3.69
C TRP A 40 34.14 -2.10 -3.76
N HIS A 41 33.04 -1.57 -4.31
CA HIS A 41 32.75 -0.15 -4.31
C HIS A 41 32.53 0.35 -2.87
N PHE A 42 33.16 1.48 -2.55
CA PHE A 42 33.05 2.15 -1.25
C PHE A 42 33.37 3.64 -1.38
N GLY A 43 32.63 4.47 -0.67
CA GLY A 43 32.90 5.90 -0.53
C GLY A 43 31.69 6.78 -0.84
N GLU A 44 30.73 6.26 -1.61
CA GLU A 44 29.45 6.95 -1.87
C GLU A 44 28.67 7.16 -0.59
N ALA A 45 28.79 6.25 0.39
CA ALA A 45 28.25 6.43 1.73
C ALA A 45 28.62 7.80 2.35
N PHE A 46 29.83 8.32 2.11
CA PHE A 46 30.27 9.59 2.72
C PHE A 46 29.60 10.83 2.13
N VAL A 47 29.03 10.72 0.92
CA VAL A 47 28.40 11.83 0.20
C VAL A 47 26.88 11.64 0.17
N CYS A 48 26.44 10.41 -0.04
CA CYS A 48 25.05 9.97 -0.10
C CYS A 48 24.80 8.87 0.96
N PRO A 49 24.71 9.25 2.24
CA PRO A 49 24.55 8.30 3.34
C PRO A 49 23.24 7.51 3.27
N MET A 50 22.19 8.20 2.83
CA MET A 50 20.87 7.63 2.62
C MET A 50 20.91 6.73 1.39
N PHE A 51 20.33 5.52 1.50
CA PHE A 51 20.31 4.54 0.41
C PHE A 51 21.70 4.05 -0.06
N SER A 52 22.74 4.30 0.73
CA SER A 52 24.12 3.86 0.47
C SER A 52 24.28 2.37 0.13
N SER A 53 23.40 1.49 0.65
CA SER A 53 23.35 0.07 0.28
C SER A 53 23.03 -0.21 -1.19
N ILE A 54 22.54 0.79 -1.95
CA ILE A 54 22.31 0.70 -3.40
C ILE A 54 23.64 0.86 -4.15
N HIS A 55 24.50 1.77 -3.68
CA HIS A 55 25.73 2.15 -4.35
C HIS A 55 26.81 1.06 -4.24
N GLY A 56 26.83 0.30 -3.14
CA GLY A 56 27.77 -0.80 -2.97
C GLY A 56 27.54 -1.62 -1.71
N PHE A 57 28.13 -2.82 -1.67
CA PHE A 57 28.08 -3.70 -0.50
C PHE A 57 28.75 -3.06 0.72
N LEU A 58 29.95 -2.49 0.54
CA LEU A 58 30.70 -1.88 1.64
C LEU A 58 30.06 -0.58 2.15
N ASP A 59 29.44 0.19 1.25
CA ASP A 59 28.66 1.38 1.59
C ASP A 59 27.45 1.01 2.48
N GLY A 60 26.73 -0.07 2.13
CA GLY A 60 25.65 -0.60 2.97
C GLY A 60 26.12 -1.10 4.34
N LEU A 61 27.27 -1.77 4.40
CA LEU A 61 27.85 -2.25 5.65
C LEU A 61 28.27 -1.08 6.56
N TYR A 62 28.88 -0.03 6.00
CA TYR A 62 29.20 1.19 6.75
C TYR A 62 27.93 1.85 7.31
N SER A 63 26.90 2.01 6.47
CA SER A 63 25.65 2.64 6.89
C SER A 63 24.91 1.85 7.97
N SER A 64 25.13 0.54 8.06
CA SER A 64 24.60 -0.31 9.13
C SER A 64 25.19 0.01 10.50
N LEU A 65 26.43 0.48 10.55
CA LEU A 65 27.12 0.88 11.78
C LEU A 65 26.71 2.27 12.28
N TRP A 66 25.74 2.89 11.63
CA TRP A 66 25.31 4.24 11.95
C TRP A 66 23.80 4.34 12.26
N GLY A 67 23.10 3.20 12.23
CA GLY A 67 21.66 3.17 12.47
C GLY A 67 20.92 3.96 11.39
N ASP A 68 20.96 3.51 10.14
CA ASP A 68 20.09 4.04 9.09
C ASP A 68 18.62 4.12 9.58
N GLY A 69 18.01 5.30 9.49
CA GLY A 69 16.61 5.58 9.85
C GLY A 69 15.54 4.80 9.08
N LEU A 70 15.97 3.83 8.28
CA LEU A 70 15.13 2.84 7.62
C LEU A 70 14.91 1.60 8.49
N GLY A 71 14.37 1.78 9.69
CA GLY A 71 13.98 0.72 10.63
C GLY A 71 13.05 -0.40 10.11
N SER A 72 12.77 -0.46 8.81
CA SER A 72 11.89 -1.44 8.19
C SER A 72 12.33 -1.97 6.82
N GLY A 73 13.46 -1.52 6.25
CA GLY A 73 13.78 -1.86 4.86
C GLY A 73 12.72 -1.35 3.85
N SER A 74 11.84 -0.43 4.26
CA SER A 74 10.77 0.12 3.42
C SER A 74 11.14 1.49 2.90
N ALA A 75 10.93 1.73 1.60
CA ALA A 75 11.09 3.06 1.00
C ALA A 75 9.98 4.04 1.44
N TYR A 76 8.87 3.55 1.96
CA TYR A 76 7.71 4.35 2.35
C TYR A 76 7.99 5.16 3.63
N LEU A 77 7.74 6.47 3.57
CA LEU A 77 7.94 7.40 4.68
C LEU A 77 7.09 7.08 5.92
N ALA A 78 5.92 6.45 5.75
CA ALA A 78 5.01 6.10 6.84
C ALA A 78 5.61 5.11 7.86
N PHE A 79 6.49 4.21 7.42
CA PHE A 79 7.16 3.25 8.32
C PHE A 79 8.44 3.80 8.95
N ARG A 80 8.81 5.05 8.65
CA ARG A 80 10.02 5.62 9.19
C ARG A 80 9.78 6.11 10.61
N PRO A 81 10.63 5.70 11.56
CA PRO A 81 10.66 6.34 12.86
C PRO A 81 10.83 7.85 12.71
N GLN A 82 10.19 8.60 13.61
CA GLN A 82 10.17 10.07 13.62
C GLN A 82 11.52 10.65 14.12
N TRP A 83 12.62 10.26 13.49
CA TRP A 83 13.99 10.65 13.83
C TRP A 83 14.34 12.01 13.24
N ASN A 84 15.37 12.62 13.81
CA ASN A 84 15.96 13.85 13.35
C ASN A 84 17.05 13.57 12.33
N TYR A 85 16.65 13.46 11.07
CA TYR A 85 17.54 13.12 9.96
C TYR A 85 18.68 14.11 9.75
N ASP A 86 18.51 15.38 10.10
CA ASP A 86 19.59 16.38 10.00
C ASP A 86 20.71 16.08 11.01
N TRP A 87 20.33 15.86 12.28
CA TRP A 87 21.27 15.47 13.33
C TRP A 87 21.84 14.07 13.12
N MET A 88 21.03 13.19 12.53
CA MET A 88 21.49 11.92 12.01
C MET A 88 22.63 12.22 11.00
N ASN A 89 22.35 12.88 9.88
CA ASN A 89 23.35 13.11 8.83
C ASN A 89 24.63 13.81 9.34
N MET A 90 24.54 14.69 10.35
CA MET A 90 25.71 15.26 11.03
C MET A 90 26.62 14.21 11.70
N GLY A 91 26.03 13.18 12.28
CA GLY A 91 26.74 12.07 12.93
C GLY A 91 27.21 10.96 12.00
N TYR A 92 26.84 10.98 10.70
CA TYR A 92 27.09 9.87 9.77
C TYR A 92 28.56 9.46 9.70
N LEU A 93 29.44 10.45 9.62
CA LEU A 93 30.88 10.23 9.55
C LEU A 93 31.46 9.71 10.87
N LEU A 94 30.74 9.81 11.99
CA LEU A 94 31.22 9.31 13.28
C LEU A 94 31.27 7.77 13.34
N ALA A 95 30.54 7.08 12.46
CA ALA A 95 30.65 5.62 12.34
C ALA A 95 32.05 5.16 11.89
N ILE A 96 32.89 6.06 11.35
CA ILE A 96 34.30 5.76 11.07
C ILE A 96 35.08 5.35 12.32
N PHE A 97 34.74 5.87 13.50
CA PHE A 97 35.39 5.49 14.76
C PHE A 97 35.07 4.05 15.12
N VAL A 98 33.82 3.62 14.90
CA VAL A 98 33.37 2.24 15.07
C VAL A 98 34.08 1.33 14.07
N MET A 99 34.08 1.70 12.79
CA MET A 99 34.71 0.93 11.72
C MET A 99 36.22 0.77 11.93
N ALA A 100 36.92 1.86 12.27
CA ALA A 100 38.36 1.83 12.54
C ALA A 100 38.70 0.94 13.74
N SER A 101 37.91 1.01 14.81
CA SER A 101 38.06 0.16 16.00
C SER A 101 37.80 -1.31 15.69
N LEU A 102 36.79 -1.58 14.87
CA LEU A 102 36.42 -2.94 14.45
C LEU A 102 37.49 -3.56 13.54
N ALA A 103 37.99 -2.82 12.54
CA ALA A 103 39.07 -3.27 11.67
C ALA A 103 40.37 -3.51 12.45
N ALA A 104 40.70 -2.62 13.39
CA ALA A 104 41.80 -2.78 14.32
C ALA A 104 41.69 -4.05 15.15
N GLY A 105 40.51 -4.28 15.75
CA GLY A 105 40.23 -5.46 16.56
C GLY A 105 40.29 -6.75 15.74
N ALA A 106 39.66 -6.77 14.57
CA ALA A 106 39.66 -7.92 13.65
C ALA A 106 41.09 -8.30 13.25
N THR A 107 41.89 -7.32 12.83
CA THR A 107 43.29 -7.52 12.46
C THR A 107 44.09 -8.09 13.62
N PHE A 108 43.91 -7.52 14.82
CA PHE A 108 44.58 -7.99 16.02
C PHE A 108 44.22 -9.45 16.36
N VAL A 109 42.93 -9.78 16.38
CA VAL A 109 42.47 -11.15 16.67
C VAL A 109 42.95 -12.12 15.60
N LEU A 110 42.92 -11.75 14.32
CA LEU A 110 43.42 -12.56 13.22
C LEU A 110 44.91 -12.86 13.35
N ILE A 111 45.75 -11.82 13.51
CA ILE A 111 47.20 -12.00 13.68
C ILE A 111 47.48 -12.88 14.90
N ARG A 112 46.83 -12.59 16.03
CA ARG A 112 47.02 -13.38 17.25
C ARG A 112 46.59 -14.83 17.05
N PHE A 113 45.47 -15.07 16.38
CA PHE A 113 44.98 -16.42 16.10
C PHE A 113 45.92 -17.20 15.18
N LEU A 114 46.47 -16.56 14.14
CA LEU A 114 47.44 -17.18 13.24
C LEU A 114 48.77 -17.53 13.94
N LEU A 115 49.20 -16.70 14.88
CA LEU A 115 50.42 -16.95 15.67
C LEU A 115 50.17 -17.94 16.81
N GLN A 116 49.02 -17.84 17.47
CA GLN A 116 48.62 -18.62 18.64
C GLN A 116 47.10 -18.87 18.62
N PRO A 117 46.66 -19.99 18.03
CA PRO A 117 45.24 -20.32 17.97
C PRO A 117 44.65 -20.44 19.37
N THR A 118 43.56 -19.72 19.62
CA THR A 118 42.81 -19.81 20.87
C THR A 118 41.33 -20.03 20.57
N LEU A 119 40.63 -20.75 21.45
CA LEU A 119 39.19 -20.99 21.31
C LEU A 119 38.39 -19.68 21.21
N PRO A 120 38.63 -18.64 22.05
CA PRO A 120 37.95 -17.35 21.90
C PRO A 120 38.24 -16.67 20.56
N GLY A 121 39.50 -16.72 20.08
CA GLY A 121 39.87 -16.16 18.77
C GLY A 121 39.15 -16.87 17.62
N PHE A 122 39.06 -18.20 17.68
CA PHE A 122 38.31 -19.00 16.71
C PHE A 122 36.82 -18.65 16.70
N LEU A 123 36.20 -18.54 17.87
CA LEU A 123 34.78 -18.22 17.99
C LEU A 123 34.46 -16.80 17.50
N ILE A 124 35.27 -15.80 17.85
CA ILE A 124 35.07 -14.42 17.40
C ILE A 124 35.24 -14.33 15.87
N LEU A 125 36.33 -14.87 15.32
CA LEU A 125 36.58 -14.84 13.87
C LEU A 125 35.55 -15.67 13.10
N GLY A 126 35.16 -16.84 13.62
CA GLY A 126 34.16 -17.70 13.00
C GLY A 126 32.79 -17.03 12.94
N LEU A 127 32.32 -16.45 14.05
CA LEU A 127 31.06 -15.71 14.06
C LEU A 127 31.13 -14.50 13.11
N VAL A 128 32.18 -13.70 13.18
CA VAL A 128 32.35 -12.51 12.32
C VAL A 128 32.54 -12.88 10.85
N ALA A 129 32.98 -14.09 10.50
CA ALA A 129 33.08 -14.56 9.12
C ALA A 129 31.74 -15.10 8.59
N VAL A 130 31.01 -15.86 9.40
CA VAL A 130 29.74 -16.49 9.00
C VAL A 130 28.66 -15.45 8.67
N PHE A 131 28.61 -14.33 9.40
CA PHE A 131 27.60 -13.29 9.15
C PHE A 131 27.76 -12.59 7.79
N PRO A 132 28.92 -12.00 7.42
CA PRO A 132 29.15 -11.45 6.09
C PRO A 132 28.97 -12.50 4.99
N LEU A 133 29.42 -13.75 5.19
CA LEU A 133 29.18 -14.83 4.23
C LEU A 133 27.68 -15.08 3.99
N GLY A 134 26.88 -15.07 5.05
CA GLY A 134 25.42 -15.18 4.97
C GLY A 134 24.79 -13.99 4.23
N ILE A 135 25.23 -12.77 4.50
CA ILE A 135 24.73 -11.55 3.82
C ILE A 135 25.12 -11.57 2.34
N VAL A 136 26.36 -11.92 2.00
CA VAL A 136 26.83 -12.08 0.62
C VAL A 136 26.01 -13.15 -0.10
N PHE A 137 25.81 -14.31 0.52
CA PHE A 137 24.99 -15.39 -0.03
C PHE A 137 23.56 -14.94 -0.32
N MET A 138 22.92 -14.25 0.63
CA MET A 138 21.57 -13.70 0.46
C MET A 138 21.52 -12.64 -0.64
N THR A 139 22.52 -11.77 -0.69
CA THR A 139 22.61 -10.70 -1.70
C THR A 139 22.72 -11.30 -3.10
N LEU A 140 23.50 -12.36 -3.28
CA LEU A 140 23.65 -13.05 -4.57
C LEU A 140 22.42 -13.89 -4.95
N ARG A 141 21.57 -14.28 -4.00
CA ARG A 141 20.42 -15.17 -4.25
C ARG A 141 19.10 -14.45 -4.46
N VAL A 142 18.92 -13.28 -3.85
CA VAL A 142 17.63 -12.58 -3.81
C VAL A 142 17.83 -11.11 -4.25
N PRO A 143 17.16 -10.63 -5.29
CA PRO A 143 17.16 -9.20 -5.63
C PRO A 143 16.29 -8.46 -4.61
N SER A 144 16.83 -8.02 -3.47
CA SER A 144 16.04 -7.33 -2.45
C SER A 144 16.66 -6.04 -1.94
N TYR A 145 15.81 -5.02 -1.81
CA TYR A 145 16.17 -3.73 -1.25
C TYR A 145 16.67 -3.89 0.19
N ALA A 146 17.73 -3.16 0.57
CA ALA A 146 18.28 -3.14 1.93
C ALA A 146 18.88 -4.47 2.46
N GLN A 147 19.33 -5.38 1.59
CA GLN A 147 20.02 -6.64 1.95
C GLN A 147 21.20 -6.47 2.91
N VAL A 148 22.06 -5.48 2.66
CA VAL A 148 23.24 -5.17 3.48
C VAL A 148 22.85 -4.21 4.60
N LYS A 149 21.83 -4.56 5.40
CA LYS A 149 21.40 -3.80 6.59
C LYS A 149 21.22 -4.69 7.82
N ALA A 150 21.64 -4.18 8.98
CA ALA A 150 21.94 -4.97 10.16
C ALA A 150 20.79 -5.19 11.18
N PHE A 151 19.52 -5.21 10.78
CA PHE A 151 18.46 -5.58 11.75
C PHE A 151 18.45 -7.09 12.09
N TYR A 152 19.13 -7.92 11.30
CA TYR A 152 19.27 -9.36 11.53
C TYR A 152 20.50 -9.74 12.38
N ALA A 153 21.28 -8.75 12.81
CA ALA A 153 22.63 -8.93 13.38
C ALA A 153 22.67 -8.99 14.92
N LEU A 154 21.54 -9.14 15.61
CA LEU A 154 21.53 -9.33 17.07
C LEU A 154 22.57 -10.37 17.56
N PRO A 155 22.75 -11.53 16.91
CA PRO A 155 23.79 -12.48 17.32
C PRO A 155 25.20 -12.13 16.84
N ALA A 156 25.37 -11.21 15.88
CA ALA A 156 26.67 -10.66 15.49
C ALA A 156 27.12 -9.49 16.39
N LEU A 157 26.19 -8.87 17.13
CA LEU A 157 26.49 -7.71 17.98
C LEU A 157 27.57 -8.02 19.02
N THR A 158 27.45 -9.15 19.72
CA THR A 158 28.41 -9.56 20.76
C THR A 158 29.85 -9.67 20.23
N PRO A 159 30.14 -10.43 19.15
CA PRO A 159 31.50 -10.50 18.63
C PRO A 159 31.99 -9.19 18.01
N LEU A 160 31.11 -8.37 17.41
CA LEU A 160 31.49 -7.04 16.90
C LEU A 160 31.88 -6.09 18.04
N CYS A 161 31.14 -6.07 19.15
CA CYS A 161 31.49 -5.32 20.36
C CYS A 161 32.83 -5.78 20.95
N ALA A 162 33.09 -7.09 20.95
CA ALA A 162 34.37 -7.62 21.40
C ALA A 162 35.55 -7.16 20.52
N LEU A 163 35.35 -7.11 19.20
CA LEU A 163 36.36 -6.57 18.28
C LEU A 163 36.60 -5.08 18.51
N VAL A 164 35.55 -4.27 18.64
CA VAL A 164 35.66 -2.83 18.94
C VAL A 164 36.44 -2.60 20.23
N ALA A 165 36.11 -3.33 21.31
CA ALA A 165 36.81 -3.23 22.59
C ALA A 165 38.31 -3.56 22.45
N LEU A 166 38.63 -4.67 21.79
CA LEU A 166 40.03 -5.09 21.54
C LEU A 166 40.79 -4.10 20.65
N GLY A 167 40.11 -3.47 19.68
CA GLY A 167 40.68 -2.46 18.80
C GLY A 167 41.08 -1.17 19.52
N ILE A 168 40.38 -0.84 20.62
CA ILE A 168 40.59 0.36 21.43
C ILE A 168 41.58 0.12 22.58
N GLU A 169 41.45 -0.99 23.31
CA GLU A 169 42.13 -1.22 24.60
C GLU A 169 43.67 -1.18 24.49
N ARG A 170 44.21 -1.63 23.36
CA ARG A 170 45.66 -1.79 23.14
C ARG A 170 46.34 -0.60 22.46
N ARG A 171 45.67 0.56 22.41
CA ARG A 171 46.22 1.79 21.82
C ARG A 171 46.93 2.63 22.86
N ASN A 172 47.79 3.54 22.40
CA ASN A 172 48.42 4.51 23.30
C ASN A 172 47.32 5.35 24.01
N PRO A 173 47.62 5.95 25.19
CA PRO A 173 46.59 6.62 25.97
C PRO A 173 45.83 7.70 25.20
N VAL A 174 46.52 8.45 24.35
CA VAL A 174 45.93 9.54 23.53
C VAL A 174 44.95 8.99 22.50
N LEU A 175 45.37 8.04 21.67
CA LEU A 175 44.53 7.44 20.63
C LEU A 175 43.37 6.67 21.25
N ARG A 176 43.59 5.99 22.38
CA ARG A 176 42.54 5.33 23.13
C ARG A 176 41.47 6.32 23.61
N SER A 177 41.87 7.48 24.14
CA SER A 177 40.93 8.54 24.51
C SER A 177 40.17 9.11 23.31
N VAL A 178 40.86 9.34 22.18
CA VAL A 178 40.21 9.81 20.93
C VAL A 178 39.16 8.81 20.45
N LEU A 179 39.47 7.52 20.43
CA LEU A 179 38.52 6.47 20.01
C LEU A 179 37.33 6.35 20.97
N TRP A 180 37.55 6.44 22.29
CA TRP A 180 36.45 6.43 23.27
C TRP A 180 35.56 7.66 23.18
N VAL A 181 36.13 8.84 23.01
CA VAL A 181 35.36 10.08 22.82
C VAL A 181 34.57 9.98 21.51
N GLY A 182 35.20 9.56 20.41
CA GLY A 182 34.52 9.37 19.13
C GLY A 182 33.38 8.36 19.19
N LEU A 183 33.58 7.22 19.87
CA LEU A 183 32.54 6.20 20.07
C LEU A 183 31.40 6.72 20.95
N LEU A 184 31.70 7.45 22.02
CA LEU A 184 30.67 8.05 22.87
C LEU A 184 29.88 9.13 22.11
N THR A 185 30.56 9.98 21.34
CA THR A 185 29.91 10.99 20.50
C THR A 185 29.02 10.33 19.46
N TRP A 186 29.51 9.30 18.75
CA TRP A 186 28.71 8.50 17.81
C TRP A 186 27.43 7.96 18.48
N ALA A 187 27.57 7.24 19.59
CA ALA A 187 26.44 6.64 20.30
C ALA A 187 25.45 7.69 20.83
N MET A 188 25.94 8.81 21.34
CA MET A 188 25.09 9.90 21.81
C MET A 188 24.40 10.61 20.65
N THR A 189 25.04 10.78 19.49
CA THR A 189 24.42 11.37 18.30
C THR A 189 23.29 10.49 17.77
N GLU A 190 23.47 9.17 17.72
CA GLU A 190 22.39 8.23 17.36
C GLU A 190 21.23 8.30 18.35
N TYR A 191 21.52 8.23 19.65
CA TYR A 191 20.52 8.33 20.70
C TYR A 191 19.77 9.66 20.62
N VAL A 192 20.48 10.76 20.43
CA VAL A 192 19.91 12.11 20.34
C VAL A 192 19.13 12.31 19.04
N ALA A 193 19.54 11.72 17.91
CA ALA A 193 18.78 11.76 16.66
C ALA A 193 17.40 11.10 16.81
N PHE A 194 17.27 10.11 17.71
CA PHE A 194 15.97 9.52 18.07
C PHE A 194 15.10 10.48 18.91
N TRP A 195 15.69 11.16 19.90
CA TRP A 195 14.95 11.89 20.94
C TRP A 195 14.80 13.39 20.72
N ILE A 196 15.74 14.05 20.05
CA ILE A 196 15.66 15.49 19.73
C ILE A 196 15.04 15.62 18.35
N ARG A 197 13.76 15.93 18.27
CA ARG A 197 13.07 16.19 17.00
C ARG A 197 13.21 17.65 16.62
N PRO A 198 13.59 18.00 15.39
CA PRO A 198 13.70 19.39 14.99
C PRO A 198 12.29 19.92 14.65
N GLY A 199 12.06 21.20 14.92
CA GLY A 199 10.91 21.96 14.43
C GLY A 199 11.00 22.21 12.92
N GLN A 200 11.12 21.14 12.13
CA GLN A 200 11.18 21.16 10.67
C GLN A 200 9.79 20.83 10.08
N PRO A 201 9.35 21.49 8.99
CA PRO A 201 8.08 21.20 8.32
C PRO A 201 7.92 19.71 7.93
N TYR A 202 9.03 19.09 7.52
CA TYR A 202 9.08 17.68 7.13
C TYR A 202 8.64 16.74 8.27
N THR A 203 9.15 16.92 9.49
CA THR A 203 8.81 16.09 10.65
C THR A 203 7.32 16.09 10.94
N HIS A 204 6.72 17.28 10.91
CA HIS A 204 5.30 17.47 11.11
C HIS A 204 4.48 16.82 9.98
N SER A 205 4.95 16.86 8.74
CA SER A 205 4.24 16.20 7.63
C SER A 205 4.30 14.68 7.69
N VAL A 206 5.44 14.09 8.08
CA VAL A 206 5.52 12.63 8.28
C VAL A 206 4.60 12.18 9.42
N ARG A 207 4.51 12.96 10.50
CA ARG A 207 3.55 12.71 11.58
C ARG A 207 2.11 12.84 11.10
N GLY A 208 1.83 13.85 10.27
CA GLY A 208 0.54 14.04 9.63
C GLY A 208 0.12 12.81 8.82
N VAL A 209 1.01 12.31 7.96
CA VAL A 209 0.79 11.08 7.19
C VAL A 209 0.54 9.88 8.11
N GLY A 210 1.37 9.67 9.13
CA GLY A 210 1.17 8.54 10.06
C GLY A 210 -0.17 8.61 10.80
N PHE A 211 -0.62 9.80 11.21
CA PHE A 211 -1.97 9.94 11.78
C PHE A 211 -3.08 9.71 10.75
N ALA A 212 -2.90 10.12 9.49
CA ALA A 212 -3.88 9.88 8.44
C ALA A 212 -4.02 8.38 8.13
N ASP A 213 -2.92 7.64 8.09
CA ASP A 213 -2.91 6.18 7.91
C ASP A 213 -3.65 5.46 9.05
N ASP A 214 -3.54 5.96 10.28
CA ASP A 214 -4.29 5.48 11.45
C ASP A 214 -5.78 5.92 11.45
N GLY A 215 -6.23 6.67 10.44
CA GLY A 215 -7.59 7.24 10.36
C GLY A 215 -7.83 8.44 11.29
N ARG A 216 -6.79 8.97 11.91
CA ARG A 216 -6.82 10.10 12.87
C ARG A 216 -6.64 11.43 12.16
N PHE A 217 -7.60 11.78 11.30
CA PHE A 217 -7.50 12.93 10.39
C PHE A 217 -7.43 14.29 11.11
N ALA A 218 -7.98 14.42 12.32
CA ALA A 218 -7.91 15.66 13.10
C ALA A 218 -6.47 15.96 13.54
N GLU A 219 -5.77 14.97 14.10
CA GLU A 219 -4.37 15.07 14.46
C GLU A 219 -3.48 15.22 13.23
N ALA A 220 -3.82 14.56 12.12
CA ALA A 220 -3.12 14.72 10.86
C ALA A 220 -3.15 16.18 10.38
N ALA A 221 -4.35 16.78 10.34
CA ALA A 221 -4.55 18.17 9.95
C ALA A 221 -3.80 19.15 10.88
N GLU A 222 -3.74 18.86 12.19
CA GLU A 222 -2.98 19.69 13.13
C GLU A 222 -1.47 19.64 12.83
N GLU A 223 -0.92 18.45 12.59
CA GLU A 223 0.50 18.30 12.27
C GLU A 223 0.84 18.94 10.91
N PHE A 224 0.05 18.75 9.86
CA PHE A 224 0.25 19.47 8.60
C PHE A 224 0.15 20.99 8.76
N SER A 225 -0.76 21.48 9.61
CA SER A 225 -0.85 22.91 9.93
C SER A 225 0.40 23.42 10.66
N ARG A 226 0.98 22.62 11.57
CA ARG A 226 2.26 22.95 12.21
C ARG A 226 3.40 22.98 11.20
N ALA A 227 3.41 22.08 10.23
CA ALA A 227 4.38 22.11 9.13
C ALA A 227 4.29 23.42 8.33
N LEU A 228 3.07 23.84 7.98
CA LEU A 228 2.83 25.08 7.22
C LEU A 228 3.10 26.37 8.01
N LYS A 229 3.05 26.32 9.35
CA LYS A 229 3.50 27.43 10.20
C LYS A 229 5.02 27.62 10.15
N LEU A 230 5.77 26.54 9.92
CA LEU A 230 7.22 26.55 9.83
C LEU A 230 7.69 26.91 8.41
N ASP A 231 7.02 26.36 7.40
CA ASP A 231 7.22 26.72 6.00
C ASP A 231 5.87 26.77 5.28
N ALA A 232 5.42 27.99 5.01
CA ALA A 232 4.15 28.23 4.34
C ALA A 232 4.11 27.71 2.90
N ASN A 233 5.25 27.44 2.26
CA ASN A 233 5.32 26.98 0.86
C ASN A 233 5.54 25.47 0.74
N TYR A 234 5.53 24.75 1.87
CA TYR A 234 5.80 23.32 1.88
C TYR A 234 4.65 22.51 1.26
N LEU A 235 4.79 22.19 -0.04
CA LEU A 235 3.76 21.59 -0.88
C LEU A 235 3.13 20.34 -0.25
N ARG A 236 3.96 19.39 0.20
CA ARG A 236 3.50 18.13 0.79
C ARG A 236 2.61 18.35 2.01
N ALA A 237 2.95 19.30 2.88
CA ALA A 237 2.09 19.64 4.03
C ALA A 237 0.76 20.25 3.58
N ARG A 238 0.78 21.06 2.52
CA ARG A 238 -0.42 21.70 2.00
C ARG A 238 -1.38 20.69 1.37
N VAL A 239 -0.87 19.76 0.56
CA VAL A 239 -1.64 18.66 -0.01
C VAL A 239 -2.18 17.75 1.11
N GLY A 240 -1.33 17.33 2.05
CA GLY A 240 -1.76 16.51 3.18
C GLY A 240 -2.80 17.19 4.08
N LEU A 241 -2.69 18.51 4.29
CA LEU A 241 -3.72 19.28 5.00
C LEU A 241 -5.04 19.30 4.22
N SER A 242 -4.99 19.48 2.90
CA SER A 242 -6.19 19.43 2.05
C SER A 242 -6.90 18.08 2.19
N GLU A 243 -6.16 16.98 2.08
CA GLU A 243 -6.72 15.63 2.19
C GLU A 243 -7.30 15.37 3.58
N ALA A 244 -6.56 15.69 4.63
CA ALA A 244 -7.03 15.49 6.01
C ALA A 244 -8.29 16.32 6.32
N LEU A 245 -8.38 17.55 5.81
CA LEU A 245 -9.56 18.40 5.96
C LEU A 245 -10.76 17.84 5.21
N ASP A 246 -10.55 17.29 4.01
CA ASP A 246 -11.63 16.70 3.23
C ASP A 246 -12.23 15.48 3.94
N ARG A 247 -11.37 14.59 4.46
CA ARG A 247 -11.78 13.43 5.27
C ARG A 247 -12.51 13.79 6.57
N LEU A 248 -12.34 15.02 7.06
CA LEU A 248 -13.08 15.58 8.19
C LEU A 248 -14.41 16.24 7.79
N GLY A 249 -14.78 16.23 6.52
CA GLY A 249 -15.97 16.92 5.98
C GLY A 249 -15.82 18.44 5.88
N ARG A 250 -14.59 18.97 6.04
CA ARG A 250 -14.28 20.41 5.97
C ARG A 250 -13.95 20.82 4.53
N HIS A 251 -14.83 20.45 3.59
CA HIS A 251 -14.60 20.55 2.14
C HIS A 251 -14.20 21.95 1.65
N HIS A 252 -14.76 23.02 2.25
CA HIS A 252 -14.40 24.39 1.88
C HIS A 252 -12.93 24.71 2.21
N GLU A 253 -12.44 24.26 3.36
CA GLU A 253 -11.06 24.51 3.77
C GLU A 253 -10.09 23.60 2.99
N ALA A 254 -10.49 22.36 2.71
CA ALA A 254 -9.75 21.47 1.83
C ALA A 254 -9.53 22.11 0.45
N ARG A 255 -10.60 22.62 -0.17
CA ARG A 255 -10.54 23.34 -1.45
C ARG A 255 -9.59 24.53 -1.43
N GLN A 256 -9.61 25.30 -0.34
CA GLN A 256 -8.70 26.43 -0.19
C GLN A 256 -7.23 25.97 -0.17
N GLN A 257 -6.91 24.88 0.54
CA GLN A 257 -5.55 24.35 0.57
C GLN A 257 -5.10 23.76 -0.77
N ALA A 258 -5.97 23.01 -1.46
CA ALA A 258 -5.69 22.49 -2.80
C ALA A 258 -5.45 23.63 -3.81
N ALA A 259 -6.28 24.67 -3.80
CA ALA A 259 -6.11 25.84 -4.65
C ALA A 259 -4.79 26.58 -4.38
N LEU A 260 -4.41 26.71 -3.11
CA LEU A 260 -3.12 27.29 -2.73
C LEU A 260 -1.94 26.40 -3.17
N ALA A 261 -2.07 25.08 -3.08
CA ALA A 261 -1.03 24.15 -3.54
C ALA A 261 -0.79 24.29 -5.03
N LEU A 262 -1.86 24.32 -5.82
CA LEU A 262 -1.80 24.50 -7.27
C LEU A 262 -1.27 25.90 -7.66
N ALA A 263 -1.69 26.95 -6.94
CA ALA A 263 -1.21 28.30 -7.23
C ALA A 263 0.28 28.48 -6.95
N GLN A 264 0.82 27.82 -5.93
CA GLN A 264 2.23 27.89 -5.56
C GLN A 264 3.10 26.98 -6.43
N HIS A 265 2.58 25.82 -6.82
CA HIS A 265 3.32 24.78 -7.54
C HIS A 265 2.48 24.25 -8.71
N PRO A 266 2.28 25.06 -9.78
CA PRO A 266 1.37 24.70 -10.87
C PRO A 266 1.80 23.46 -11.63
N ASP A 267 3.09 23.17 -11.72
CA ASP A 267 3.61 22.02 -12.47
C ASP A 267 3.84 20.78 -11.60
N ALA A 268 3.58 20.87 -10.29
CA ALA A 268 3.80 19.74 -9.40
C ALA A 268 2.64 18.73 -9.49
N ALA A 269 3.00 17.47 -9.75
CA ALA A 269 2.05 16.36 -9.87
C ALA A 269 1.10 16.27 -8.66
N GLU A 270 1.64 16.30 -7.44
CA GLU A 270 0.86 16.23 -6.19
C GLU A 270 -0.18 17.37 -6.09
N ALA A 271 0.15 18.58 -6.56
CA ALA A 271 -0.77 19.72 -6.55
C ALA A 271 -1.88 19.59 -7.61
N GLN A 272 -1.53 19.14 -8.81
CA GLN A 272 -2.47 18.88 -9.90
C GLN A 272 -3.46 17.77 -9.54
N ILE A 273 -2.95 16.65 -9.01
CA ILE A 273 -3.77 15.53 -8.56
C ILE A 273 -4.72 15.97 -7.44
N GLN A 274 -4.22 16.65 -6.40
CA GLN A 274 -5.07 17.08 -5.30
C GLN A 274 -6.14 18.07 -5.75
N SER A 275 -5.82 18.99 -6.67
CA SER A 275 -6.83 19.85 -7.28
C SER A 275 -7.86 19.05 -8.07
N GLY A 276 -7.44 18.02 -8.81
CA GLY A 276 -8.34 17.15 -9.55
C GLY A 276 -9.26 16.33 -8.65
N VAL A 277 -8.76 15.83 -7.51
CA VAL A 277 -9.55 15.13 -6.49
C VAL A 277 -10.67 16.01 -5.96
N ILE A 278 -10.33 17.21 -5.47
CA ILE A 278 -11.32 18.17 -4.94
C ILE A 278 -12.35 18.56 -6.01
N GLN A 279 -11.91 18.77 -7.26
CA GLN A 279 -12.82 19.08 -8.37
C GLN A 279 -13.78 17.93 -8.68
N GLY A 280 -13.30 16.68 -8.60
CA GLY A 280 -14.12 15.49 -8.81
C GLY A 280 -15.21 15.37 -7.74
N GLU A 281 -14.86 15.61 -6.48
CA GLU A 281 -15.79 15.64 -5.35
C GLU A 281 -16.83 16.77 -5.46
N ASP A 282 -16.42 17.92 -6.00
CA ASP A 282 -17.31 19.06 -6.31
C ASP A 282 -18.22 18.83 -7.54
N GLY A 283 -18.11 17.67 -8.20
CA GLY A 283 -18.88 17.35 -9.41
C GLY A 283 -18.37 18.04 -10.68
N GLN A 284 -17.20 18.68 -10.64
CA GLN A 284 -16.56 19.33 -11.79
C GLN A 284 -15.74 18.32 -12.61
N TYR A 285 -16.40 17.24 -13.03
CA TYR A 285 -15.73 16.03 -13.54
C TYR A 285 -14.80 16.29 -14.73
N GLU A 286 -15.17 17.13 -15.70
CA GLU A 286 -14.28 17.39 -16.85
C GLU A 286 -13.01 18.16 -16.47
N GLN A 287 -13.11 19.11 -15.53
CA GLN A 287 -11.93 19.81 -15.02
C GLN A 287 -11.04 18.84 -14.24
N ALA A 288 -11.65 18.00 -13.41
CA ALA A 288 -10.97 16.96 -12.65
C ALA A 288 -10.20 16.00 -13.56
N VAL A 289 -10.82 15.51 -14.63
CA VAL A 289 -10.16 14.63 -15.63
C VAL A 289 -8.92 15.30 -16.22
N GLY A 290 -9.02 16.57 -16.61
CA GLY A 290 -7.87 17.32 -17.14
C GLY A 290 -6.72 17.44 -16.14
N ARG A 291 -7.03 17.79 -14.88
CA ARG A 291 -6.05 17.93 -13.79
C ARG A 291 -5.40 16.60 -13.40
N LEU A 292 -6.20 15.56 -13.26
CA LEU A 292 -5.72 14.22 -12.91
C LEU A 292 -4.79 13.66 -13.99
N ARG A 293 -5.12 13.83 -15.28
CA ARG A 293 -4.23 13.43 -16.38
C ARG A 293 -2.90 14.16 -16.34
N GLN A 294 -2.90 15.48 -16.19
CA GLN A 294 -1.66 16.26 -16.08
C GLN A 294 -0.78 15.80 -14.90
N GLY A 295 -1.41 15.51 -13.75
CA GLY A 295 -0.69 14.98 -12.61
C GLY A 295 -0.13 13.57 -12.84
N LEU A 296 -0.94 12.67 -13.42
CA LEU A 296 -0.57 11.29 -13.73
C LEU A 296 0.50 11.19 -14.82
N ASP A 297 0.61 12.16 -15.73
CA ASP A 297 1.70 12.22 -16.72
C ASP A 297 3.08 12.32 -16.03
N SER A 298 3.13 12.95 -14.85
CA SER A 298 4.36 13.12 -14.06
C SER A 298 4.49 12.13 -12.90
N ALA A 299 3.37 11.62 -12.37
CA ALA A 299 3.32 10.66 -11.26
C ALA A 299 2.33 9.52 -11.59
N PRO A 300 2.68 8.63 -12.54
CA PRO A 300 1.78 7.57 -13.00
C PRO A 300 1.51 6.49 -11.94
N ASP A 301 2.26 6.47 -10.85
CA ASP A 301 2.14 5.54 -9.73
C ASP A 301 1.37 6.12 -8.53
N HIS A 302 0.70 7.28 -8.69
CA HIS A 302 -0.02 7.90 -7.59
C HIS A 302 -1.20 7.03 -7.11
N PRO A 303 -1.25 6.64 -5.82
CA PRO A 303 -2.10 5.54 -5.34
C PRO A 303 -3.60 5.79 -5.46
N THR A 304 -4.05 7.03 -5.41
CA THR A 304 -5.48 7.41 -5.43
C THR A 304 -5.93 8.07 -6.74
N ALA A 305 -5.01 8.50 -7.59
CA ALA A 305 -5.35 9.36 -8.73
C ALA A 305 -6.10 8.61 -9.83
N TRP A 306 -5.72 7.37 -10.11
CA TRP A 306 -6.38 6.50 -11.08
C TRP A 306 -7.83 6.20 -10.70
N HIS A 307 -8.08 5.94 -9.41
CA HIS A 307 -9.43 5.69 -8.91
C HIS A 307 -10.32 6.92 -9.12
N THR A 308 -9.88 8.09 -8.69
CA THR A 308 -10.63 9.34 -8.88
C THR A 308 -10.86 9.65 -10.36
N LEU A 309 -9.85 9.42 -11.21
CA LEU A 309 -9.98 9.60 -12.65
C LEU A 309 -11.05 8.68 -13.23
N GLY A 310 -11.01 7.39 -12.89
CA GLY A 310 -12.02 6.42 -13.29
C GLY A 310 -13.42 6.83 -12.83
N VAL A 311 -13.58 7.28 -11.58
CA VAL A 311 -14.89 7.73 -11.05
C VAL A 311 -15.41 8.90 -11.87
N CYS A 312 -14.56 9.92 -12.12
CA CYS A 312 -14.93 11.09 -12.90
C CYS A 312 -15.34 10.70 -14.33
N LEU A 313 -14.58 9.82 -14.99
CA LEU A 313 -14.89 9.32 -16.34
C LEU A 313 -16.21 8.53 -16.35
N SER A 314 -16.44 7.68 -15.35
CA SER A 314 -17.69 6.94 -15.22
C SER A 314 -18.89 7.87 -14.99
N ARG A 315 -18.73 8.94 -14.20
CA ARG A 315 -19.80 9.95 -13.98
C ARG A 315 -20.10 10.75 -15.25
N LEU A 316 -19.12 10.89 -16.13
CA LEU A 316 -19.29 11.48 -17.47
C LEU A 316 -19.83 10.48 -18.51
N SER A 317 -20.18 9.25 -18.10
CA SER A 317 -20.59 8.15 -19.00
C SER A 317 -19.54 7.78 -20.06
N ARG A 318 -18.26 8.10 -19.80
CA ARG A 318 -17.10 7.76 -20.64
C ARG A 318 -16.52 6.41 -20.18
N HIS A 319 -17.35 5.36 -20.20
CA HIS A 319 -17.05 4.08 -19.55
C HIS A 319 -15.85 3.35 -20.17
N ALA A 320 -15.68 3.39 -21.50
CA ALA A 320 -14.47 2.89 -22.15
C ALA A 320 -13.16 3.54 -21.63
N GLU A 321 -13.17 4.85 -21.37
CA GLU A 321 -12.00 5.53 -20.79
C GLU A 321 -11.84 5.23 -19.30
N ALA A 322 -12.95 5.06 -18.56
CA ALA A 322 -12.91 4.65 -17.16
C ALA A 322 -12.30 3.25 -17.00
N ILE A 323 -12.63 2.31 -17.88
CA ILE A 323 -12.01 0.97 -17.95
C ILE A 323 -10.50 1.10 -18.09
N ALA A 324 -10.02 1.87 -19.07
CA ALA A 324 -8.58 2.07 -19.29
C ALA A 324 -7.89 2.69 -18.07
N ALA A 325 -8.51 3.69 -17.43
CA ALA A 325 -7.96 4.30 -16.22
C ALA A 325 -7.90 3.31 -15.05
N CYS A 326 -8.91 2.45 -14.88
CA CYS A 326 -8.89 1.41 -13.86
C CYS A 326 -7.82 0.35 -14.13
N GLU A 327 -7.65 -0.07 -15.39
CA GLU A 327 -6.60 -1.02 -15.78
C GLU A 327 -5.19 -0.48 -15.48
N GLU A 328 -4.91 0.81 -15.77
CA GLU A 328 -3.65 1.44 -15.38
C GLU A 328 -3.49 1.52 -13.86
N GLY A 329 -4.55 1.89 -13.13
CA GLY A 329 -4.53 1.91 -11.67
C GLY A 329 -4.25 0.53 -11.06
N LEU A 330 -4.81 -0.53 -11.63
CA LEU A 330 -4.58 -1.90 -11.19
C LEU A 330 -3.17 -2.41 -11.53
N ARG A 331 -2.50 -1.85 -12.54
CA ARG A 331 -1.06 -2.11 -12.76
C ARG A 331 -0.19 -1.53 -11.65
N VAL A 332 -0.61 -0.41 -11.04
CA VAL A 332 0.07 0.20 -9.89
C VAL A 332 -0.23 -0.56 -8.61
N ASN A 333 -1.50 -0.89 -8.37
CA ASN A 333 -1.93 -1.66 -7.21
C ASN A 333 -2.98 -2.71 -7.59
N VAL A 334 -2.52 -3.94 -7.81
CA VAL A 334 -3.33 -5.10 -8.22
C VAL A 334 -4.36 -5.51 -7.16
N PHE A 335 -4.21 -5.07 -5.90
CA PHE A 335 -5.11 -5.43 -4.80
C PHE A 335 -6.07 -4.30 -4.41
N ASN A 336 -6.21 -3.27 -5.24
CA ASN A 336 -7.11 -2.16 -4.97
C ASN A 336 -8.57 -2.57 -5.22
N VAL A 337 -9.35 -2.70 -4.15
CA VAL A 337 -10.74 -3.18 -4.18
C VAL A 337 -11.64 -2.20 -4.91
N GLU A 338 -11.46 -0.90 -4.66
CA GLU A 338 -12.27 0.17 -5.24
C GLU A 338 -12.07 0.25 -6.76
N LEU A 339 -10.85 0.02 -7.25
CA LEU A 339 -10.57 -0.04 -8.69
C LEU A 339 -11.18 -1.28 -9.36
N HIS A 340 -11.11 -2.45 -8.73
CA HIS A 340 -11.80 -3.64 -9.26
C HIS A 340 -13.32 -3.45 -9.32
N GLU A 341 -13.92 -2.85 -8.29
CA GLU A 341 -15.35 -2.55 -8.28
C GLU A 341 -15.73 -1.59 -9.41
N LEU A 342 -15.01 -0.47 -9.54
CA LEU A 342 -15.27 0.52 -10.56
C LEU A 342 -15.05 -0.02 -11.98
N LEU A 343 -14.04 -0.88 -12.17
CA LEU A 343 -13.81 -1.59 -13.42
C LEU A 343 -14.99 -2.51 -13.73
N ALA A 344 -15.47 -3.29 -12.75
CA ALA A 344 -16.63 -4.17 -12.92
C ALA A 344 -17.88 -3.40 -13.34
N VAL A 345 -18.17 -2.27 -12.67
CA VAL A 345 -19.30 -1.40 -12.99
C VAL A 345 -19.15 -0.84 -14.41
N SER A 346 -17.97 -0.34 -14.77
CA SER A 346 -17.74 0.26 -16.10
C SER A 346 -17.82 -0.77 -17.23
N LEU A 347 -17.32 -2.00 -17.00
CA LEU A 347 -17.47 -3.12 -17.93
C LEU A 347 -18.93 -3.52 -18.12
N GLY A 348 -19.74 -3.53 -17.04
CA GLY A 348 -21.17 -3.76 -17.13
C GLY A 348 -21.89 -2.72 -18.00
N MET A 349 -21.55 -1.43 -17.84
CA MET A 349 -22.11 -0.34 -18.63
C MET A 349 -21.72 -0.39 -20.12
N GLU A 350 -20.55 -0.93 -20.44
CA GLU A 350 -20.11 -1.20 -21.82
C GLU A 350 -20.66 -2.52 -22.40
N GLY A 351 -21.54 -3.22 -21.67
CA GLY A 351 -22.14 -4.47 -22.15
C GLY A 351 -21.18 -5.66 -22.13
N LYS A 352 -20.20 -5.68 -21.22
CA LYS A 352 -19.21 -6.76 -21.03
C LYS A 352 -19.44 -7.51 -19.71
N PRO A 353 -20.58 -8.21 -19.53
CA PRO A 353 -20.95 -8.82 -18.25
C PRO A 353 -20.02 -9.95 -17.80
N ARG A 354 -19.39 -10.69 -18.73
CA ARG A 354 -18.39 -11.72 -18.41
C ARG A 354 -17.19 -11.12 -17.66
N GLU A 355 -16.58 -10.10 -18.26
CA GLU A 355 -15.43 -9.40 -17.68
C GLU A 355 -15.84 -8.72 -16.36
N ALA A 356 -17.04 -8.13 -16.29
CA ALA A 356 -17.55 -7.54 -15.04
C ALA A 356 -17.69 -8.56 -13.91
N ALA A 357 -18.23 -9.75 -14.20
CA ALA A 357 -18.36 -10.83 -13.21
C ALA A 357 -17.00 -11.29 -12.68
N GLU A 358 -15.99 -11.41 -13.54
CA GLU A 358 -14.61 -11.74 -13.13
C GLU A 358 -14.04 -10.68 -12.17
N GLN A 359 -14.28 -9.39 -12.43
CA GLN A 359 -13.83 -8.33 -11.55
C GLN A 359 -14.58 -8.31 -10.21
N TYR A 360 -15.90 -8.54 -10.19
CA TYR A 360 -16.63 -8.70 -8.92
C TYR A 360 -16.15 -9.91 -8.13
N GLN A 361 -15.74 -11.01 -8.78
CA GLN A 361 -15.10 -12.13 -8.10
C GLN A 361 -13.77 -11.71 -7.44
N GLN A 362 -12.95 -10.87 -8.08
CA GLN A 362 -11.75 -10.30 -7.45
C GLN A 362 -12.09 -9.43 -6.24
N VAL A 363 -13.11 -8.57 -6.35
CA VAL A 363 -13.60 -7.77 -5.22
C VAL A 363 -13.97 -8.66 -4.04
N LEU A 364 -14.72 -9.75 -4.26
CA LEU A 364 -15.15 -10.66 -3.21
C LEU A 364 -14.02 -11.56 -2.68
N ALA A 365 -12.98 -11.83 -3.49
CA ALA A 365 -11.78 -12.49 -3.00
C ALA A 365 -10.99 -11.61 -2.02
N LEU A 366 -10.93 -10.31 -2.28
CA LEU A 366 -10.24 -9.32 -1.43
C LEU A 366 -11.08 -8.89 -0.23
N LYS A 367 -12.40 -8.74 -0.42
CA LYS A 367 -13.37 -8.28 0.58
C LYS A 367 -14.68 -9.09 0.47
N PRO A 368 -14.78 -10.26 1.15
CA PRO A 368 -15.88 -11.21 0.97
C PRO A 368 -17.29 -10.70 1.28
N ASP A 369 -17.42 -9.75 2.21
CA ASP A 369 -18.71 -9.23 2.69
C ASP A 369 -19.05 -7.84 2.11
N MET A 370 -18.52 -7.51 0.92
CA MET A 370 -18.89 -6.28 0.22
C MET A 370 -20.27 -6.44 -0.44
N VAL A 371 -21.28 -5.78 0.16
CA VAL A 371 -22.70 -5.96 -0.18
C VAL A 371 -23.00 -5.64 -1.65
N GLU A 372 -22.40 -4.57 -2.17
CA GLU A 372 -22.58 -4.09 -3.53
C GLU A 372 -22.06 -5.12 -4.56
N ALA A 373 -20.86 -5.66 -4.32
CA ALA A 373 -20.26 -6.68 -5.19
C ALA A 373 -21.01 -8.02 -5.12
N LEU A 374 -21.45 -8.45 -3.93
CA LEU A 374 -22.30 -9.63 -3.76
C LEU A 374 -23.58 -9.50 -4.59
N ASN A 375 -24.25 -8.35 -4.48
CA ASN A 375 -25.49 -8.07 -5.20
C ASN A 375 -25.29 -8.06 -6.72
N ASN A 376 -24.28 -7.34 -7.20
CA ASN A 376 -24.08 -7.15 -8.64
C ASN A 376 -23.64 -8.46 -9.31
N LEU A 377 -22.77 -9.25 -8.66
CA LEU A 377 -22.43 -10.57 -9.15
C LEU A 377 -23.64 -11.52 -9.11
N ALA A 378 -24.43 -11.51 -8.03
CA ALA A 378 -25.65 -12.32 -7.94
C ALA A 378 -26.65 -11.98 -9.05
N TRP A 379 -26.80 -10.69 -9.37
CA TRP A 379 -27.65 -10.24 -10.47
C TRP A 379 -27.17 -10.82 -11.80
N ILE A 380 -25.89 -10.64 -12.16
CA ILE A 380 -25.32 -11.23 -13.39
C ILE A 380 -25.54 -12.74 -13.43
N ARG A 381 -25.25 -13.47 -12.34
CA ARG A 381 -25.42 -14.92 -12.28
C ARG A 381 -26.88 -15.38 -12.36
N ALA A 382 -27.85 -14.53 -12.04
CA ALA A 382 -29.27 -14.86 -12.11
C ALA A 382 -29.93 -14.46 -13.45
N THR A 383 -29.54 -13.32 -14.03
CA THR A 383 -30.34 -12.65 -15.07
C THR A 383 -29.65 -12.54 -16.42
N ASP A 384 -28.35 -12.81 -16.54
CA ASP A 384 -27.63 -12.63 -17.81
C ASP A 384 -28.28 -13.43 -18.95
N PRO A 385 -28.45 -12.88 -20.16
CA PRO A 385 -29.07 -13.59 -21.27
C PRO A 385 -28.27 -14.83 -21.71
N ASN A 386 -26.96 -14.88 -21.46
CA ASN A 386 -26.10 -16.01 -21.78
C ASN A 386 -26.10 -17.07 -20.66
N ASP A 387 -26.55 -18.26 -20.98
CA ASP A 387 -26.60 -19.43 -20.10
C ASP A 387 -25.23 -19.77 -19.49
N ASP A 388 -24.13 -19.58 -20.22
CA ASP A 388 -22.78 -19.87 -19.73
C ASP A 388 -22.31 -18.92 -18.61
N LEU A 389 -22.94 -17.76 -18.51
CA LEU A 389 -22.66 -16.78 -17.46
C LEU A 389 -23.60 -16.90 -16.27
N ARG A 390 -24.74 -17.57 -16.43
CA ARG A 390 -25.68 -17.81 -15.33
C ARG A 390 -25.22 -18.98 -14.47
N ASP A 391 -25.39 -18.81 -13.16
CA ASP A 391 -25.19 -19.84 -12.14
C ASP A 391 -26.22 -19.57 -11.03
N GLY A 392 -27.40 -20.17 -11.14
CA GLY A 392 -28.50 -19.96 -10.20
C GLY A 392 -28.14 -20.30 -8.74
N PRO A 393 -27.53 -21.46 -8.45
CA PRO A 393 -27.07 -21.79 -7.10
C PRO A 393 -26.07 -20.77 -6.53
N GLU A 394 -25.10 -20.31 -7.33
CA GLU A 394 -24.18 -19.25 -6.91
C GLU A 394 -24.93 -17.93 -6.66
N ALA A 395 -25.83 -17.54 -7.56
CA ALA A 395 -26.63 -16.32 -7.43
C ALA A 395 -27.44 -16.29 -6.13
N VAL A 396 -28.10 -17.40 -5.77
CA VAL A 396 -28.88 -17.50 -4.52
C VAL A 396 -27.96 -17.31 -3.31
N ARG A 397 -26.83 -18.01 -3.26
CA ARG A 397 -25.87 -17.93 -2.13
C ARG A 397 -25.36 -16.49 -1.94
N LEU A 398 -24.99 -15.82 -3.03
CA LEU A 398 -24.49 -14.44 -3.00
C LEU A 398 -25.58 -13.45 -2.58
N ALA A 399 -26.80 -13.57 -3.14
CA ALA A 399 -27.92 -12.69 -2.83
C ALA A 399 -28.45 -12.88 -1.40
N GLU A 400 -28.51 -14.11 -0.90
CA GLU A 400 -28.87 -14.41 0.50
C GLU A 400 -27.87 -13.75 1.44
N ARG A 401 -26.56 -13.90 1.18
CA ARG A 401 -25.51 -13.27 1.98
C ARG A 401 -25.64 -11.73 2.00
N ALA A 402 -25.87 -11.10 0.85
CA ALA A 402 -26.08 -9.65 0.76
C ALA A 402 -27.31 -9.18 1.56
N CYS A 403 -28.41 -9.94 1.50
CA CYS A 403 -29.62 -9.67 2.27
C CYS A 403 -29.43 -9.88 3.77
N GLU A 404 -28.68 -10.91 4.19
CA GLU A 404 -28.34 -11.14 5.59
C GLU A 404 -27.55 -9.98 6.20
N LEU A 405 -26.50 -9.51 5.50
CA LEU A 405 -25.65 -8.40 5.95
C LEU A 405 -26.45 -7.10 6.17
N THR A 406 -27.51 -6.90 5.39
CA THR A 406 -28.41 -5.74 5.49
C THR A 406 -29.69 -6.02 6.27
N LYS A 407 -29.77 -7.17 6.96
CA LYS A 407 -30.94 -7.62 7.74
C LYS A 407 -32.24 -7.59 6.93
N HIS A 408 -32.14 -7.82 5.61
CA HIS A 408 -33.26 -7.84 4.67
C HIS A 408 -34.06 -6.52 4.65
N GLN A 409 -33.39 -5.39 4.86
CA GLN A 409 -34.03 -4.06 4.89
C GLN A 409 -33.88 -3.29 3.58
N GLN A 410 -32.96 -3.68 2.70
CA GLN A 410 -32.74 -2.97 1.42
C GLN A 410 -33.60 -3.58 0.30
N PRO A 411 -34.54 -2.82 -0.29
CA PRO A 411 -35.45 -3.35 -1.33
C PRO A 411 -34.75 -3.82 -2.60
N MET A 412 -33.66 -3.15 -2.99
CA MET A 412 -32.87 -3.51 -4.18
C MET A 412 -32.29 -4.92 -4.06
N LEU A 413 -31.68 -5.24 -2.91
CA LEU A 413 -31.06 -6.55 -2.66
C LEU A 413 -32.12 -7.68 -2.63
N LEU A 414 -33.30 -7.39 -2.07
CA LEU A 414 -34.42 -8.32 -2.09
C LEU A 414 -34.93 -8.57 -3.52
N GLY A 415 -34.90 -7.56 -4.39
CA GLY A 415 -35.20 -7.72 -5.81
C GLY A 415 -34.24 -8.69 -6.50
N THR A 416 -32.94 -8.55 -6.25
CA THR A 416 -31.90 -9.48 -6.75
C THR A 416 -32.10 -10.89 -6.19
N LEU A 417 -32.38 -11.03 -4.89
CA LEU A 417 -32.66 -12.34 -4.28
C LEU A 417 -33.90 -13.00 -4.88
N ALA A 418 -34.95 -12.23 -5.17
CA ALA A 418 -36.13 -12.74 -5.85
C ALA A 418 -35.80 -13.25 -7.27
N ALA A 419 -34.96 -12.52 -8.02
CA ALA A 419 -34.46 -12.97 -9.32
C ALA A 419 -33.65 -14.26 -9.23
N ALA A 420 -32.75 -14.37 -8.25
CA ALA A 420 -31.96 -15.57 -8.02
C ALA A 420 -32.84 -16.78 -7.66
N TYR A 421 -33.87 -16.61 -6.83
CA TYR A 421 -34.84 -17.68 -6.55
C TYR A 421 -35.64 -18.08 -7.79
N ALA A 422 -36.06 -17.13 -8.61
CA ALA A 422 -36.76 -17.42 -9.85
C ALA A 422 -35.88 -18.22 -10.83
N GLU A 423 -34.57 -17.90 -10.89
CA GLU A 423 -33.61 -18.61 -11.75
C GLU A 423 -33.51 -20.11 -11.44
N VAL A 424 -33.52 -20.47 -10.15
CA VAL A 424 -33.51 -21.87 -9.71
C VAL A 424 -34.90 -22.51 -9.64
N GLY A 425 -35.94 -21.84 -10.16
CA GLY A 425 -37.32 -22.32 -10.17
C GLY A 425 -38.05 -22.26 -8.83
N ARG A 426 -37.48 -21.62 -7.81
CA ARG A 426 -38.09 -21.40 -6.48
C ARG A 426 -39.07 -20.22 -6.51
N PHE A 427 -40.09 -20.31 -7.38
CA PHE A 427 -41.03 -19.20 -7.65
C PHE A 427 -41.84 -18.77 -6.43
N LYS A 428 -42.14 -19.69 -5.48
CA LYS A 428 -42.85 -19.33 -4.24
C LYS A 428 -42.02 -18.37 -3.39
N GLU A 429 -40.74 -18.68 -3.19
CA GLU A 429 -39.81 -17.80 -2.48
C GLU A 429 -39.51 -16.51 -3.25
N ALA A 430 -39.39 -16.58 -4.58
CA ALA A 430 -39.23 -15.42 -5.44
C ALA A 430 -40.38 -14.41 -5.27
N ILE A 431 -41.63 -14.87 -5.34
CA ILE A 431 -42.83 -14.04 -5.16
C ILE A 431 -42.86 -13.42 -3.77
N ALA A 432 -42.67 -14.21 -2.71
CA ALA A 432 -42.69 -13.71 -1.33
C ALA A 432 -41.59 -12.66 -1.07
N THR A 433 -40.40 -12.86 -1.66
CA THR A 433 -39.28 -11.93 -1.53
C THR A 433 -39.51 -10.64 -2.31
N ALA A 434 -40.05 -10.73 -3.54
CA ALA A 434 -40.42 -9.58 -4.35
C ALA A 434 -41.55 -8.76 -3.73
N GLU A 435 -42.54 -9.40 -3.11
CA GLU A 435 -43.59 -8.70 -2.34
C GLU A 435 -43.01 -7.94 -1.16
N LYS A 436 -42.06 -8.54 -0.43
CA LYS A 436 -41.35 -7.88 0.66
C LYS A 436 -40.53 -6.69 0.16
N ALA A 437 -39.81 -6.82 -0.96
CA ALA A 437 -39.08 -5.72 -1.58
C ALA A 437 -40.02 -4.55 -1.90
N ARG A 438 -41.18 -4.84 -2.50
CA ARG A 438 -42.20 -3.83 -2.83
C ARG A 438 -42.77 -3.16 -1.58
N ALA A 439 -43.06 -3.92 -0.53
CA ALA A 439 -43.58 -3.40 0.73
C ALA A 439 -42.60 -2.44 1.43
N LEU A 440 -41.29 -2.65 1.26
CA LEU A 440 -40.25 -1.78 1.79
C LEU A 440 -39.92 -0.58 0.88
N SER A 441 -40.36 -0.59 -0.38
CA SER A 441 -40.09 0.47 -1.36
C SER A 441 -41.11 1.62 -1.25
N THR A 442 -41.36 2.17 -0.05
CA THR A 442 -42.41 3.19 0.19
C THR A 442 -41.89 4.62 0.24
N SER A 443 -40.56 4.81 0.20
CA SER A 443 -39.92 6.13 0.27
C SER A 443 -40.06 6.92 -1.04
N PRO A 444 -40.28 8.25 -0.98
CA PRO A 444 -40.23 9.13 -2.16
C PRO A 444 -38.87 9.03 -2.86
N GLY A 445 -38.85 8.93 -4.21
CA GLY A 445 -37.63 8.81 -5.01
C GLY A 445 -37.28 7.37 -5.45
N GLN A 446 -38.09 6.38 -5.08
CA GLN A 446 -37.93 4.97 -5.49
C GLN A 446 -39.00 4.52 -6.50
N GLU A 447 -39.57 5.44 -7.28
CA GLU A 447 -40.61 5.15 -8.26
C GLU A 447 -40.15 4.13 -9.31
N GLU A 448 -38.95 4.31 -9.85
CA GLU A 448 -38.38 3.42 -10.86
C GLU A 448 -38.09 2.02 -10.30
N LEU A 449 -37.52 1.95 -9.09
CA LEU A 449 -37.27 0.68 -8.41
C LEU A 449 -38.58 -0.06 -8.09
N ARG A 450 -39.62 0.66 -7.66
CA ARG A 450 -40.96 0.09 -7.45
C ARG A 450 -41.53 -0.50 -8.73
N GLU A 451 -41.41 0.22 -9.83
CA GLU A 451 -41.90 -0.21 -11.12
C GLU A 451 -41.14 -1.44 -11.64
N LYS A 452 -39.80 -1.45 -11.51
CA LYS A 452 -38.98 -2.62 -11.81
C LYS A 452 -39.40 -3.84 -10.98
N ASN A 453 -39.53 -3.68 -9.66
CA ASN A 453 -39.97 -4.75 -8.76
C ASN A 453 -41.39 -5.25 -9.07
N ARG A 454 -42.30 -4.37 -9.51
CA ARG A 454 -43.65 -4.74 -9.93
C ARG A 454 -43.62 -5.65 -11.17
N ARG A 455 -42.86 -5.29 -12.20
CA ARG A 455 -42.71 -6.09 -13.43
C ARG A 455 -42.09 -7.46 -13.14
N LEU A 456 -41.05 -7.50 -12.31
CA LEU A 456 -40.44 -8.76 -11.89
C LEU A 456 -41.44 -9.66 -11.15
N LEU A 457 -42.25 -9.10 -10.25
CA LEU A 457 -43.29 -9.85 -9.53
C LEU A 457 -44.32 -10.46 -10.48
N GLU A 458 -44.77 -9.72 -11.49
CA GLU A 458 -45.71 -10.22 -12.51
C GLU A 458 -45.12 -11.39 -13.31
N LEU A 459 -43.84 -11.32 -13.68
CA LEU A 459 -43.12 -12.43 -14.33
C LEU A 459 -43.03 -13.67 -13.44
N TYR A 460 -42.69 -13.49 -12.17
CA TYR A 460 -42.55 -14.60 -11.23
C TYR A 460 -43.91 -15.26 -10.92
N GLN A 461 -44.99 -14.49 -10.86
CA GLN A 461 -46.37 -15.01 -10.77
C GLN A 461 -46.78 -15.82 -11.99
N ALA A 462 -46.27 -15.47 -13.17
CA ALA A 462 -46.43 -16.24 -14.41
C ALA A 462 -45.49 -17.45 -14.52
N GLY A 463 -44.64 -17.70 -13.51
CA GLY A 463 -43.68 -18.80 -13.50
C GLY A 463 -42.51 -18.63 -14.48
N LYS A 464 -42.17 -17.38 -14.83
CA LYS A 464 -41.07 -17.05 -15.75
C LYS A 464 -39.93 -16.35 -15.01
N PRO A 465 -38.67 -16.80 -15.16
CA PRO A 465 -37.54 -16.06 -14.62
C PRO A 465 -37.26 -14.80 -15.45
N TYR A 466 -36.58 -13.83 -14.86
CA TYR A 466 -36.19 -12.60 -15.57
C TYR A 466 -34.88 -12.80 -16.33
N ARG A 467 -34.77 -12.20 -17.51
CA ARG A 467 -33.55 -12.12 -18.31
C ARG A 467 -33.28 -10.67 -18.69
N GLU A 468 -32.06 -10.23 -18.49
CA GLU A 468 -31.64 -8.89 -18.87
C GLU A 468 -31.52 -8.81 -20.40
N PRO A 469 -32.02 -7.74 -21.04
CA PRO A 469 -31.91 -7.62 -22.48
C PRO A 469 -30.44 -7.51 -22.91
N ALA A 470 -30.07 -8.20 -23.99
CA ALA A 470 -28.74 -8.09 -24.58
C ALA A 470 -28.42 -6.62 -24.93
N ALA A 471 -27.18 -6.20 -24.71
CA ALA A 471 -26.74 -4.81 -24.91
C ALA A 471 -27.18 -4.29 -26.29
N GLY A 472 -28.07 -3.27 -26.30
CA GLY A 472 -28.68 -2.69 -27.50
C GLY A 472 -30.17 -3.01 -27.71
N GLY A 473 -30.77 -3.90 -26.92
CA GLY A 473 -32.21 -4.17 -26.92
C GLY A 473 -33.00 -3.17 -26.07
N ARG A 474 -33.97 -2.46 -26.67
CA ARG A 474 -34.95 -1.66 -25.89
C ARG A 474 -35.97 -2.58 -25.23
N GLU A 475 -36.16 -2.40 -23.92
CA GLU A 475 -37.25 -3.00 -23.11
C GLU A 475 -38.62 -2.78 -23.78
N SER A 476 -39.32 -3.86 -24.13
CA SER A 476 -40.69 -3.86 -24.66
C SER A 476 -41.64 -3.96 -23.47
N ALA A 477 -42.77 -3.27 -23.56
CA ALA A 477 -43.72 -3.08 -22.47
C ALA A 477 -44.28 -4.39 -21.86
N ASP A 478 -44.09 -5.54 -22.51
CA ASP A 478 -44.68 -6.82 -22.12
C ASP A 478 -43.72 -7.79 -21.41
N GLY A 479 -42.45 -7.41 -21.17
CA GLY A 479 -41.51 -8.20 -20.35
C GLY A 479 -41.21 -9.62 -20.85
N VAL A 480 -41.58 -9.94 -22.09
CA VAL A 480 -41.33 -11.24 -22.74
C VAL A 480 -40.70 -10.95 -24.10
N TYR A 481 -39.53 -11.53 -24.35
CA TYR A 481 -38.96 -11.64 -25.69
C TYR A 481 -38.88 -13.12 -26.07
N GLU A 482 -39.30 -13.39 -27.30
CA GLU A 482 -39.07 -14.68 -27.97
C GLU A 482 -37.60 -14.85 -28.36
#